data_AF-A0A7S3DUT9-F1
#
_entry.id   AF-A0A7S3DUT9-F1
#
_cell.length_a   1.000
_cell.length_b   1.000
_cell.length_c   1.000
_cell.angle_alpha   90.00
_cell.angle_beta   90.00
_cell.angle_gamma   90.00
#
_symmetry.space_group_name_H-M   'P 1'
#
loop_
_entity.id
_entity.type
_entity.pdbx_description
1 polymer ?
#
loop_
_entity_poly.entity_id
_entity_poly.type
_entity_poly.pdbx_seq_one_letter_code
_entity_poly.pdbx_strand_id
1 'polypeptide(L)'
;MPDCDKPMICSACCCFYTACDFDDVSLLCHHSSDCLCIRSSSCCAMGVEPRGVGCTADKSKDECCMIGLYCCDCGIVTPKVLCASYRKCLCLQGAAACPGSPAYMDDFVCALYCLACAPQCGCCVTAPECPAIDMVKAGQSVDPKAVSSEPKMDR
;
A
#
# COMPACT_ATOMS: atom_id res chain seq x y z
N MET A 1 17.00 23.80 0.58
CA MET A 1 16.20 22.73 1.22
C MET A 1 15.67 21.88 0.08
N PRO A 2 15.67 20.54 0.20
CA PRO A 2 15.03 19.69 -0.80
C PRO A 2 13.59 20.18 -1.01
N ASP A 3 13.12 20.18 -2.26
CA ASP A 3 11.76 20.61 -2.62
C ASP A 3 10.76 19.90 -1.71
N CYS A 4 10.04 20.67 -0.90
CA CYS A 4 9.21 20.15 0.19
C CYS A 4 7.93 19.47 -0.31
N ASP A 5 7.62 19.62 -1.60
CA ASP A 5 6.39 19.18 -2.25
C ASP A 5 6.33 17.66 -2.52
N LYS A 6 7.42 16.93 -2.22
CA LYS A 6 7.52 15.50 -2.51
C LYS A 6 7.69 14.67 -1.23
N PRO A 7 7.04 13.49 -1.16
CA PRO A 7 7.19 12.61 -0.01
C PRO A 7 8.65 12.19 0.17
N MET A 8 9.17 12.32 1.38
CA MET A 8 10.57 11.97 1.71
C MET A 8 10.62 10.58 2.31
N ILE A 9 11.58 9.75 1.87
CA ILE A 9 11.75 8.41 2.44
C ILE A 9 12.26 8.50 3.88
N CYS A 10 11.59 7.80 4.79
CA CYS A 10 11.88 7.80 6.23
C CYS A 10 12.53 6.47 6.65
N SER A 11 12.07 5.33 6.14
CA SER A 11 12.71 4.02 6.29
C SER A 11 12.30 3.08 5.16
N ALA A 12 13.20 2.22 4.68
CA ALA A 12 12.92 1.23 3.67
C ALA A 12 13.84 0.02 3.80
N CYS A 13 13.34 -1.15 3.44
CA CYS A 13 14.14 -2.37 3.36
C CYS A 13 13.58 -3.28 2.28
N CYS A 14 14.41 -3.58 1.29
CA CYS A 14 14.09 -4.44 0.17
C CYS A 14 12.87 -3.94 -0.62
N CYS A 15 11.71 -4.50 -0.30
CA CYS A 15 10.48 -4.36 -1.04
C CYS A 15 9.40 -3.55 -0.31
N PHE A 16 9.77 -2.87 0.78
CA PHE A 16 8.87 -1.96 1.47
C PHE A 16 9.55 -0.66 1.85
N TYR A 17 8.76 0.40 1.90
CA TYR A 17 9.20 1.69 2.39
C TYR A 17 8.13 2.38 3.26
N THR A 18 8.58 3.35 4.03
CA THR A 18 7.79 4.32 4.76
C THR A 18 8.36 5.69 4.42
N ALA A 19 7.50 6.60 4.02
CA ALA A 19 7.80 7.96 3.64
C ALA A 19 6.90 8.93 4.39
N CYS A 20 7.34 10.18 4.43
CA CYS A 20 6.69 11.28 5.11
C CYS A 20 6.23 12.29 4.05
N ASP A 21 4.92 12.48 3.92
CA ASP A 21 4.24 13.42 3.05
C ASP A 21 3.55 14.48 3.91
N PHE A 22 4.06 15.72 3.89
CA PHE A 22 3.55 16.79 4.74
C PHE A 22 2.44 17.62 4.08
N ASP A 23 2.27 17.48 2.76
CA ASP A 23 1.23 18.20 2.03
C ASP A 23 -0.10 17.44 2.05
N ASP A 24 -0.05 16.13 2.22
CA ASP A 24 -1.22 15.26 2.20
C ASP A 24 -1.40 14.47 3.51
N VAL A 25 -1.90 15.17 4.53
CA VAL A 25 -2.14 14.62 5.88
C VAL A 25 -3.53 13.96 5.95
N SER A 26 -3.57 12.63 6.08
CA SER A 26 -4.84 11.92 6.29
C SER A 26 -5.28 11.97 7.76
N LEU A 27 -6.49 12.45 8.02
CA LEU A 27 -7.14 12.27 9.31
C LEU A 27 -7.57 10.80 9.41
N LEU A 28 -6.88 10.03 10.27
CA LEU A 28 -7.02 8.59 10.48
C LEU A 28 -6.32 7.70 9.44
N CYS A 29 -6.44 6.39 9.63
CA CYS A 29 -5.72 5.37 8.88
C CYS A 29 -6.50 4.89 7.65
N HIS A 30 -5.79 4.77 6.53
CA HIS A 30 -6.23 4.02 5.35
C HIS A 30 -5.18 2.97 5.03
N HIS A 31 -5.59 1.71 4.90
CA HIS A 31 -4.66 0.61 4.66
C HIS A 31 -5.32 -0.46 3.82
N SER A 32 -4.54 -1.04 2.91
CA SER A 32 -4.85 -2.33 2.29
C SER A 32 -3.60 -3.18 2.29
N SER A 33 -3.76 -4.46 2.61
CA SER A 33 -2.68 -5.43 2.59
C SER A 33 -3.21 -6.78 2.14
N ASP A 34 -2.57 -7.30 1.10
CA ASP A 34 -2.63 -8.69 0.69
C ASP A 34 -1.28 -9.32 1.04
N CYS A 35 -1.27 -10.26 1.97
CA CYS A 35 -0.07 -11.02 2.32
C CYS A 35 -0.42 -12.51 2.28
N LEU A 36 0.16 -13.22 1.32
CA LEU A 36 -0.16 -14.61 1.04
C LEU A 36 -1.66 -14.78 0.77
N CYS A 37 -2.34 -15.55 1.62
CA CYS A 37 -3.78 -15.78 1.54
C CYS A 37 -4.59 -14.81 2.40
N ILE A 38 -3.97 -13.86 3.10
CA ILE A 38 -4.68 -12.94 4.00
C ILE A 38 -4.85 -11.60 3.30
N ARG A 39 -6.10 -11.17 3.16
CA ARG A 39 -6.45 -9.80 2.77
C ARG A 39 -6.98 -9.07 3.98
N SER A 40 -6.49 -7.87 4.20
CA SER A 40 -7.03 -6.96 5.20
C SER A 40 -7.05 -5.54 4.66
N SER A 41 -8.05 -4.78 5.04
CA SER A 41 -8.10 -3.36 4.70
C SER A 41 -8.85 -2.56 5.75
N SER A 42 -8.58 -1.27 5.80
CA SER A 42 -9.22 -0.34 6.73
C SER A 42 -9.48 1.01 6.06
N CYS A 43 -10.65 1.57 6.35
CA CYS A 43 -11.16 2.83 5.82
C CYS A 43 -11.50 3.82 6.95
N CYS A 44 -10.66 3.94 7.97
CA CYS A 44 -10.90 4.90 9.05
C CYS A 44 -10.80 6.36 8.56
N ALA A 45 -10.24 6.63 7.38
CA ALA A 45 -10.13 7.97 6.81
C ALA A 45 -11.50 8.62 6.58
N MET A 46 -11.61 9.93 6.86
CA MET A 46 -12.84 10.68 6.65
C MET A 46 -13.24 10.73 5.17
N GLY A 47 -14.54 10.56 4.90
CA GLY A 47 -15.09 10.63 3.55
C GLY A 47 -14.99 9.32 2.75
N VAL A 48 -14.42 8.26 3.32
CA VAL A 48 -14.42 6.92 2.72
C VAL A 48 -15.70 6.19 3.12
N GLU A 49 -16.29 5.47 2.16
CA GLU A 49 -17.49 4.68 2.44
C GLU A 49 -17.20 3.57 3.48
N PRO A 50 -18.12 3.35 4.43
CA PRO A 50 -17.96 2.30 5.41
C PRO A 50 -17.94 0.93 4.73
N ARG A 51 -17.16 0.02 5.29
CA ARG A 51 -17.13 -1.37 4.84
C ARG A 51 -18.36 -2.09 5.39
N GLY A 52 -18.95 -2.95 4.56
CA GLY A 52 -20.12 -3.73 4.94
C GLY A 52 -19.84 -4.57 6.18
N VAL A 53 -20.82 -4.69 7.08
CA VAL A 53 -20.69 -5.47 8.31
C VAL A 53 -21.17 -6.91 8.08
N GLY A 54 -20.40 -7.88 8.53
CA GLY A 54 -20.75 -9.30 8.48
C GLY A 54 -19.90 -10.09 7.47
N CYS A 55 -20.48 -11.16 6.93
CA CYS A 55 -19.81 -11.97 5.90
C CYS A 55 -19.91 -11.25 4.56
N THR A 56 -18.80 -10.69 4.09
CA THR A 56 -18.71 -9.94 2.83
C THR A 56 -18.02 -10.74 1.72
N ALA A 57 -17.86 -12.06 1.91
CA ALA A 57 -17.18 -12.93 0.98
C ALA A 57 -17.88 -12.97 -0.38
N ASP A 58 -17.17 -12.57 -1.42
CA ASP A 58 -17.67 -12.63 -2.79
C ASP A 58 -16.99 -13.78 -3.56
N LYS A 59 -17.78 -14.77 -3.96
CA LYS A 59 -17.30 -15.95 -4.70
C LYS A 59 -16.77 -15.62 -6.08
N SER A 60 -17.23 -14.52 -6.70
CA SER A 60 -16.71 -14.06 -7.99
C SER A 60 -15.29 -13.49 -7.90
N LYS A 61 -14.84 -13.27 -6.66
CA LYS A 61 -13.66 -12.50 -6.30
C LYS A 61 -12.55 -13.38 -5.68
N ASP A 62 -12.62 -14.71 -5.83
CA ASP A 62 -11.67 -15.67 -5.25
C ASP A 62 -11.50 -15.54 -3.72
N GLU A 63 -12.53 -15.04 -3.03
CA GLU A 63 -12.56 -14.88 -1.57
C GLU A 63 -13.15 -16.13 -0.93
N CYS A 64 -12.33 -16.84 -0.15
CA CYS A 64 -12.76 -18.03 0.59
C CYS A 64 -13.65 -17.63 1.78
N CYS A 65 -13.22 -16.60 2.52
CA CYS A 65 -14.02 -15.96 3.56
C CYS A 65 -13.58 -14.51 3.71
N MET A 66 -14.51 -13.61 3.98
CA MET A 66 -14.24 -12.22 4.34
C MET A 66 -15.20 -11.81 5.43
N ILE A 67 -14.66 -11.21 6.48
CA ILE A 67 -15.42 -10.63 7.57
C ILE A 67 -15.16 -9.13 7.54
N GLY A 68 -16.24 -8.38 7.34
CA GLY A 68 -16.24 -6.93 7.40
C GLY A 68 -16.76 -6.44 8.75
N LEU A 69 -16.07 -5.44 9.28
CA LEU A 69 -16.54 -4.50 10.29
C LEU A 69 -16.78 -3.15 9.60
N TYR A 70 -17.37 -2.20 10.33
CA TYR A 70 -17.72 -0.88 9.79
C TYR A 70 -16.55 -0.13 9.15
N CYS A 71 -15.35 -0.26 9.71
CA CYS A 71 -14.16 0.47 9.27
C CYS A 71 -13.02 -0.42 8.75
N CYS A 72 -13.17 -1.74 8.80
CA CYS A 72 -12.11 -2.66 8.35
C CYS A 72 -12.69 -3.98 7.89
N ASP A 73 -11.97 -4.67 7.02
CA ASP A 73 -12.26 -6.05 6.67
C ASP A 73 -11.00 -6.91 6.77
N CYS A 74 -11.21 -8.20 6.95
CA CYS A 74 -10.15 -9.19 6.97
C CYS A 74 -10.71 -10.53 6.49
N GLY A 75 -9.90 -11.28 5.76
CA GLY A 75 -10.30 -12.60 5.31
C GLY A 75 -9.25 -13.35 4.53
N ILE A 76 -9.68 -14.51 4.04
CA ILE A 76 -8.86 -15.45 3.30
C ILE A 76 -9.22 -15.38 1.83
N VAL A 77 -8.20 -15.17 0.99
CA VAL A 77 -8.28 -15.09 -0.46
C VAL A 77 -7.35 -16.12 -1.09
N THR A 78 -7.65 -16.53 -2.32
CA THR A 78 -6.70 -17.31 -3.10
C THR A 78 -5.45 -16.46 -3.38
N PRO A 79 -4.25 -16.91 -2.97
CA PRO A 79 -3.04 -16.10 -3.07
C PRO A 79 -2.66 -15.86 -4.53
N LYS A 80 -2.56 -14.58 -4.93
CA LYS A 80 -2.04 -14.15 -6.25
C LYS A 80 -0.67 -13.48 -6.15
N VAL A 81 -0.36 -12.92 -4.99
CA VAL A 81 0.88 -12.19 -4.68
C VAL A 81 1.42 -12.66 -3.33
N LEU A 82 2.73 -12.54 -3.09
CA LEU A 82 3.30 -12.88 -1.77
C LEU A 82 3.01 -11.77 -0.76
N CYS A 83 3.21 -10.51 -1.17
CA CYS A 83 2.91 -9.33 -0.38
C CYS A 83 2.58 -8.17 -1.30
N ALA A 84 1.50 -7.45 -1.02
CA ALA A 84 1.15 -6.20 -1.69
C ALA A 84 0.37 -5.37 -0.68
N SER A 85 0.97 -4.28 -0.21
CA SER A 85 0.31 -3.44 0.77
C SER A 85 0.60 -1.97 0.53
N TYR A 86 -0.35 -1.14 0.90
CA TYR A 86 -0.12 0.29 1.10
C TYR A 86 -0.74 0.69 2.43
N ARG A 87 -0.19 1.71 3.06
CA ARG A 87 -0.73 2.31 4.28
C ARG A 87 -0.54 3.81 4.25
N LYS A 88 -1.51 4.53 4.76
CA LYS A 88 -1.43 5.96 5.02
C LYS A 88 -2.04 6.27 6.38
N CYS A 89 -1.32 7.01 7.19
CA CYS A 89 -1.73 7.44 8.51
C CYS A 89 -1.07 8.78 8.81
N LEU A 90 -1.87 9.85 8.94
CA LEU A 90 -1.37 11.21 9.10
C LEU A 90 -0.48 11.58 7.89
N CYS A 91 0.75 12.03 8.16
CA CYS A 91 1.77 12.32 7.15
C CYS A 91 2.59 11.08 6.75
N LEU A 92 2.37 9.92 7.37
CA LEU A 92 3.14 8.72 7.06
C LEU A 92 2.42 7.93 5.98
N GLN A 93 3.14 7.63 4.92
CA GLN A 93 2.70 6.71 3.87
C GLN A 93 3.72 5.59 3.70
N GLY A 94 3.29 4.43 3.23
CA GLY A 94 4.19 3.33 2.95
C GLY A 94 3.57 2.34 2.00
N ALA A 95 4.41 1.67 1.24
CA ALA A 95 4.01 0.61 0.34
C ALA A 95 4.96 -0.59 0.51
N ALA A 96 4.46 -1.78 0.17
CA ALA A 96 5.25 -2.98 0.06
C ALA A 96 4.77 -3.85 -1.12
N ALA A 97 5.69 -4.50 -1.81
CA ALA A 97 5.38 -5.37 -2.95
C ALA A 97 6.38 -6.53 -3.08
N CYS A 98 5.94 -7.77 -2.92
CA CYS A 98 6.73 -8.97 -3.15
C CYS A 98 5.91 -9.98 -3.98
N PRO A 99 6.40 -10.42 -5.17
CA PRO A 99 7.49 -9.81 -5.93
C PRO A 99 7.19 -8.33 -6.27
N GLY A 100 8.20 -7.58 -6.75
CA GLY A 100 8.01 -6.20 -7.19
C GLY A 100 6.84 -6.08 -8.17
N SER A 101 6.06 -5.02 -8.05
CA SER A 101 4.96 -4.76 -8.97
C SER A 101 4.88 -3.27 -9.29
N PRO A 102 4.64 -2.89 -10.56
CA PRO A 102 4.66 -1.50 -10.98
C PRO A 102 3.55 -0.64 -10.33
N ALA A 103 2.47 -1.25 -9.84
CA ALA A 103 1.42 -0.47 -9.18
C ALA A 103 1.61 -0.31 -7.65
N TYR A 104 2.64 -0.93 -7.07
CA TYR A 104 3.06 -0.68 -5.69
C TYR A 104 4.50 -0.17 -5.65
N MET A 105 5.46 -1.02 -5.96
CA MET A 105 6.89 -0.73 -5.93
C MET A 105 7.60 -1.77 -6.79
N ASP A 106 8.39 -1.32 -7.77
CA ASP A 106 9.18 -2.19 -8.63
C ASP A 106 10.65 -2.26 -8.19
N ASP A 107 11.16 -1.17 -7.63
CA ASP A 107 12.57 -1.03 -7.26
C ASP A 107 12.88 -1.48 -5.83
N PHE A 108 14.09 -2.03 -5.66
CA PHE A 108 14.68 -2.30 -4.35
C PHE A 108 15.13 -1.00 -3.70
N VAL A 109 14.71 -0.76 -2.46
CA VAL A 109 15.10 0.45 -1.71
C VAL A 109 15.51 0.12 -0.30
N CYS A 110 16.58 0.78 0.16
CA CYS A 110 17.11 0.64 1.50
C CYS A 110 17.31 2.03 2.09
N ALA A 111 16.65 2.30 3.22
CA ALA A 111 16.78 3.58 3.94
C ALA A 111 16.56 3.39 5.44
N LEU A 112 17.28 4.17 6.25
CA LEU A 112 17.14 4.16 7.70
C LEU A 112 17.23 5.59 8.24
N TYR A 113 16.23 6.03 9.00
CA TYR A 113 16.16 7.39 9.57
C TYR A 113 16.41 8.51 8.54
N CYS A 114 15.70 8.45 7.42
CA CYS A 114 15.82 9.39 6.28
C CYS A 114 17.17 9.35 5.54
N LEU A 115 18.06 8.42 5.87
CA LEU A 115 19.28 8.15 5.11
C LEU A 115 19.00 7.03 4.12
N ALA A 116 18.91 7.36 2.83
CA ALA A 116 18.84 6.39 1.76
C ALA A 116 20.23 5.78 1.52
N CYS A 117 20.30 4.46 1.40
CA CYS A 117 21.51 3.68 1.16
C CYS A 117 21.53 3.06 -0.24
N ALA A 118 20.37 2.71 -0.80
CA ALA A 118 20.22 2.17 -2.15
C ALA A 118 18.82 2.50 -2.70
N PRO A 119 18.66 2.74 -4.02
CA PRO A 119 19.70 2.68 -5.06
C PRO A 119 20.63 3.89 -5.09
N GLN A 120 20.20 5.02 -4.52
CA GLN A 120 20.99 6.24 -4.40
C GLN A 120 21.23 6.55 -2.92
N CYS A 121 22.47 6.90 -2.58
CA CYS A 121 22.80 7.35 -1.24
C CYS A 121 22.43 8.82 -1.05
N GLY A 122 21.76 9.16 0.06
CA GLY A 122 21.41 10.55 0.35
C GLY A 122 20.65 10.73 1.65
N CYS A 123 20.38 11.98 2.01
CA CYS A 123 19.56 12.35 3.16
C CYS A 123 18.27 13.00 2.65
N CYS A 124 17.12 12.61 3.20
CA CYS A 124 15.81 13.12 2.80
C CYS A 124 15.54 12.97 1.29
N VAL A 125 15.93 11.82 0.73
CA VAL A 125 15.69 11.49 -0.68
C VAL A 125 14.19 11.30 -0.90
N THR A 126 13.71 11.71 -2.07
CA THR A 126 12.33 11.49 -2.49
C THR A 126 11.98 10.00 -2.48
N ALA A 127 10.80 9.68 -1.94
CA ALA A 127 10.28 8.33 -1.93
C ALA A 127 9.92 7.87 -3.37
N PRO A 128 10.05 6.57 -3.66
CA PRO A 128 9.62 6.01 -4.95
C PRO A 128 8.12 6.24 -5.18
N GLU A 129 7.75 6.47 -6.44
CA GLU A 129 6.35 6.63 -6.83
C GLU A 129 5.59 5.32 -6.60
N CYS A 130 4.37 5.43 -6.07
CA CYS A 130 3.50 4.29 -5.79
C CYS A 130 2.08 4.63 -6.25
N PRO A 131 1.63 4.11 -7.40
CA PRO A 131 0.30 4.38 -7.93
C PRO A 131 -0.84 4.04 -6.95
N ALA A 132 -0.67 2.99 -6.15
CA ALA A 132 -1.65 2.62 -5.12
C ALA A 132 -1.82 3.71 -4.05
N ILE A 133 -0.76 4.44 -3.69
CA ILE A 133 -0.86 5.56 -2.76
C ILE A 133 -1.60 6.72 -3.43
N ASP A 134 -1.28 7.04 -4.69
CA ASP A 134 -1.89 8.16 -5.41
C ASP A 134 -3.40 7.97 -5.65
N MET A 135 -3.84 6.73 -5.88
CA MET A 135 -5.27 6.40 -5.98
C MET A 135 -6.03 6.71 -4.67
N VAL A 136 -5.40 6.48 -3.52
CA VAL A 136 -5.99 6.81 -2.20
C VAL A 136 -6.07 8.32 -2.02
N LYS A 137 -5.06 9.07 -2.50
CA LYS A 137 -5.12 10.55 -2.49
C LYS A 137 -6.29 11.07 -3.31
N ALA A 138 -6.62 10.40 -4.41
CA ALA A 138 -7.78 10.70 -5.24
C ALA A 138 -9.13 10.28 -4.63
N GLY A 139 -9.15 9.71 -3.41
CA GLY A 139 -10.36 9.22 -2.76
C GLY A 139 -10.91 7.92 -3.35
N GLN A 140 -10.12 7.20 -4.15
CA GLN A 140 -10.52 5.93 -4.75
C GLN A 140 -10.08 4.77 -3.86
N SER A 141 -10.98 3.79 -3.67
CA SER A 141 -10.61 2.53 -3.04
C SER A 141 -9.76 1.71 -4.00
N VAL A 142 -8.49 1.47 -3.64
CA VAL A 142 -7.63 0.57 -4.40
C VAL A 142 -8.11 -0.86 -4.18
N ASP A 143 -8.66 -1.48 -5.21
CA ASP A 143 -8.86 -2.92 -5.25
C ASP A 143 -7.50 -3.60 -5.46
N PRO A 144 -6.99 -4.41 -4.52
CA PRO A 144 -5.70 -5.09 -4.67
C PRO A 144 -5.60 -5.97 -5.93
N LYS A 145 -6.75 -6.36 -6.50
CA LYS A 145 -6.86 -7.19 -7.72
C LYS A 145 -6.57 -6.43 -9.00
N ALA A 146 -6.75 -5.11 -9.06
CA ALA A 146 -6.47 -4.32 -10.26
C ALA A 146 -4.96 -4.22 -10.55
N VAL A 147 -4.14 -4.44 -9.52
CA VAL A 147 -2.67 -4.29 -9.57
C VAL A 147 -1.96 -5.60 -9.93
N SER A 148 -2.61 -6.75 -9.77
CA SER A 148 -2.00 -8.06 -10.00
C SER A 148 -1.98 -8.51 -11.47
N SER A 149 -1.97 -7.59 -12.45
CA SER A 149 -1.80 -7.99 -13.86
C SER A 149 -0.48 -8.75 -13.99
N GLU A 150 -0.59 -10.04 -14.29
CA GLU A 150 0.46 -11.04 -14.20
C GLU A 150 1.75 -10.59 -14.91
N PRO A 151 2.94 -10.75 -14.30
CA PRO A 151 4.14 -10.85 -15.11
C PRO A 151 4.01 -12.14 -15.93
N LYS A 152 3.88 -12.02 -17.25
CA LYS A 152 4.06 -13.15 -18.17
C LYS A 152 5.46 -13.72 -17.89
N MET A 153 5.48 -14.82 -17.15
CA MET A 153 6.69 -15.60 -16.95
C MET A 153 6.88 -16.43 -18.22
N ASP A 154 7.40 -15.80 -19.27
CA ASP A 154 7.81 -16.47 -20.50
C ASP A 154 8.91 -17.47 -20.13
N ARG A 155 8.59 -18.77 -20.20
CA ARG A 155 9.53 -19.88 -20.04
C ARG A 155 10.15 -20.27 -21.37
#